data_AF-E9PWQ9-F1
#
_entry.id   AF-E9PWQ9-F1
#
_cell.length_a   1.000
_cell.length_b   1.000
_cell.length_c   1.000
_cell.angle_alpha   90.00
_cell.angle_beta   90.00
_cell.angle_gamma   90.00
#
_symmetry.space_group_name_H-M   'P 1'
#
loop_
_entity.id
_entity.type
_entity.pdbx_description
1 polymer ?
#
loop_
_entity_poly.entity_id
_entity_poly.type
_entity_poly.pdbx_seq_one_letter_code
_entity_poly.pdbx_strand_id
1 'polypeptide(L)'
;MFGIRPQIMNGPLHPRPLVALLDGRDCTVEMPILKDLATVAFCDAQSTQEIHEKVLNEAVGAMMYHTITLTREDLEKFKALRVIVRIGSGYDNVDIKAAGELGIAVCNIPSAAVEETADSTVCHILNLYRRNTWLYQALREGTRVQSVEQIREVASGAARIRGETLGLIGFGRTGQAVAVRAKAFGFS
;
A
#
# COMPACT_ATOMS: atom_id res chain seq x y z
N MET A 1 63.89 -4.14 -1.52
CA MET A 1 63.03 -5.20 -0.92
C MET A 1 61.82 -4.49 -0.29
N PHE A 2 60.61 -5.05 -0.47
CA PHE A 2 59.28 -4.53 -0.08
C PHE A 2 58.73 -3.38 -0.94
N GLY A 3 57.62 -3.49 -1.68
CA GLY A 3 56.67 -4.58 -1.90
C GLY A 3 55.53 -3.98 -2.72
N ILE A 4 55.42 -4.36 -4.00
CA ILE A 4 54.38 -3.89 -4.91
C ILE A 4 53.03 -4.39 -4.36
N ARG A 5 52.11 -3.48 -4.07
CA ARG A 5 50.73 -3.85 -3.68
C ARG A 5 50.14 -4.72 -4.81
N PRO A 6 49.51 -5.87 -4.50
CA PRO A 6 48.86 -6.66 -5.54
C PRO A 6 47.78 -5.82 -6.21
N GLN A 7 47.68 -5.92 -7.54
CA GLN A 7 46.50 -5.45 -8.26
C GLN A 7 45.27 -6.15 -7.68
N ILE A 8 44.26 -5.36 -7.31
CA ILE A 8 42.93 -5.88 -7.01
C ILE A 8 42.43 -6.52 -8.30
N MET A 9 42.47 -7.85 -8.37
CA MET A 9 41.86 -8.59 -9.46
C MET A 9 40.36 -8.32 -9.40
N ASN A 10 39.81 -7.66 -10.42
CA ASN A 10 38.38 -7.67 -10.66
C ASN A 10 37.99 -9.14 -10.89
N GLY A 11 37.46 -9.79 -9.85
CA GLY A 11 36.76 -11.05 -10.00
C GLY A 11 35.62 -10.92 -11.02
N PRO A 12 35.07 -12.02 -11.53
CA PRO A 12 33.95 -11.94 -12.45
C PRO A 12 32.85 -11.07 -11.83
N LEU A 13 32.33 -10.10 -12.60
CA LEU A 13 31.20 -9.27 -12.19
C LEU A 13 30.11 -10.21 -11.67
N HIS A 14 29.87 -10.20 -10.36
CA HIS A 14 28.69 -10.88 -9.83
C HIS A 14 27.48 -10.35 -10.61
N PRO A 15 26.62 -11.23 -11.16
CA PRO A 15 25.43 -10.77 -11.88
C PRO A 15 24.65 -9.84 -10.95
N ARG A 16 24.20 -8.69 -11.48
CA ARG A 16 23.44 -7.71 -10.69
C ARG A 16 22.26 -8.43 -10.04
N PRO A 17 22.06 -8.31 -8.71
CA PRO A 17 20.97 -8.99 -8.01
C PRO A 17 19.63 -8.67 -8.66
N LEU A 18 18.76 -9.67 -8.75
CA LEU A 18 17.42 -9.51 -9.26
C LEU A 18 16.50 -8.95 -8.17
N VAL A 19 15.81 -7.86 -8.49
CA VAL A 19 14.73 -7.28 -7.69
C VAL A 19 13.44 -7.36 -8.50
N ALA A 20 12.42 -8.02 -7.95
CA ALA A 20 11.15 -8.25 -8.64
C ALA A 20 10.00 -7.44 -8.04
N LEU A 21 9.22 -6.74 -8.87
CA LEU A 21 7.90 -6.24 -8.51
C LEU A 21 6.87 -7.35 -8.73
N LEU A 22 6.29 -7.89 -7.66
CA LEU A 22 5.49 -9.11 -7.73
C LEU A 22 4.12 -8.88 -8.38
N ASP A 23 3.31 -7.97 -7.84
CA ASP A 23 1.91 -7.74 -8.20
C ASP A 23 1.70 -6.38 -8.87
N GLY A 24 2.66 -6.00 -9.71
CA GLY A 24 2.57 -4.81 -10.54
C GLY A 24 3.29 -4.99 -11.86
N ARG A 25 3.04 -4.08 -12.79
CA ARG A 25 3.62 -4.07 -14.14
C ARG A 25 4.55 -2.89 -14.40
N ASP A 26 4.32 -1.78 -13.72
CA ASP A 26 5.08 -0.55 -13.91
C ASP A 26 6.22 -0.47 -12.89
N CYS A 27 7.46 -0.39 -13.41
CA CYS A 27 8.68 -0.18 -12.61
C CYS A 27 9.40 1.12 -13.02
N THR A 28 8.72 2.06 -13.69
CA THR A 28 9.36 3.25 -14.27
C THR A 28 9.94 4.20 -13.23
N VAL A 29 9.43 4.18 -11.99
CA VAL A 29 9.93 4.99 -10.88
C VAL A 29 11.14 4.33 -10.21
N GLU A 30 11.09 3.01 -10.01
CA GLU A 30 12.09 2.24 -9.29
C GLU A 30 13.32 1.95 -10.15
N MET A 31 13.13 1.75 -11.47
CA MET A 31 14.21 1.44 -12.39
C MET A 31 15.34 2.49 -12.36
N PRO A 32 15.09 3.81 -12.51
CA PRO A 32 16.15 4.82 -12.44
C PRO A 32 16.89 4.85 -11.10
N ILE A 33 16.25 4.47 -10.00
CA ILE A 33 16.82 4.46 -8.65
C ILE A 33 17.76 3.26 -8.48
N LEU A 34 17.37 2.09 -9.02
CA LEU A 34 18.08 0.82 -8.82
C LEU A 34 19.00 0.41 -9.98
N LYS A 35 18.93 1.10 -11.14
CA LYS A 35 19.56 0.69 -12.41
C LYS A 35 21.04 0.30 -12.32
N ASP A 36 21.81 0.93 -11.43
CA ASP A 36 23.25 0.73 -11.33
C ASP A 36 23.63 -0.40 -10.37
N LEU A 37 22.67 -0.86 -9.55
CA LEU A 37 22.89 -1.81 -8.45
C LEU A 37 22.16 -3.13 -8.65
N ALA A 38 21.00 -3.13 -9.30
CA ALA A 38 20.14 -4.31 -9.43
C ALA A 38 19.52 -4.41 -10.83
N THR A 39 19.19 -5.65 -11.22
CA THR A 39 18.29 -5.91 -12.35
C THR A 39 16.87 -5.82 -11.82
N VAL A 40 16.06 -4.89 -12.34
CA VAL A 40 14.65 -4.75 -11.95
C VAL A 40 13.76 -5.45 -12.97
N ALA A 41 12.88 -6.31 -12.50
CA ALA A 41 11.86 -6.98 -13.30
C ALA A 41 10.48 -6.88 -12.61
N PHE A 42 9.42 -7.21 -13.34
CA PHE A 42 8.07 -7.30 -12.79
C PHE A 42 7.43 -8.65 -13.14
N CYS A 43 6.46 -9.09 -12.36
CA CYS A 43 5.73 -10.34 -12.59
C CYS A 43 4.27 -10.12 -12.98
N ASP A 44 3.63 -9.03 -12.52
CA ASP A 44 2.20 -8.77 -12.72
C ASP A 44 1.31 -9.93 -12.25
N ALA A 45 1.73 -10.56 -11.14
CA ALA A 45 1.13 -11.78 -10.60
C ALA A 45 0.08 -11.44 -9.53
N GLN A 46 -1.08 -12.12 -9.56
CA GLN A 46 -2.06 -12.07 -8.48
C GLN A 46 -1.86 -13.17 -7.44
N SER A 47 -1.06 -14.18 -7.76
CA SER A 47 -0.77 -15.32 -6.90
C SER A 47 0.66 -15.81 -7.11
N THR A 48 1.22 -16.51 -6.12
CA THR A 48 2.60 -17.03 -6.20
C THR A 48 2.78 -18.03 -7.34
N GLN A 49 1.70 -18.68 -7.80
CA GLN A 49 1.69 -19.63 -8.91
C GLN A 49 1.99 -18.96 -10.26
N GLU A 50 1.72 -17.66 -10.39
CA GLU A 50 1.99 -16.89 -11.60
C GLU A 50 3.42 -16.33 -11.64
N ILE A 51 4.16 -16.42 -10.54
CA ILE A 51 5.53 -15.95 -10.47
C ILE A 51 6.45 -16.93 -11.20
N HIS A 52 7.13 -16.42 -12.23
CA HIS A 52 8.06 -17.21 -13.04
C HIS A 52 9.18 -17.83 -12.19
N GLU A 53 9.54 -19.09 -12.48
CA GLU A 53 10.54 -19.86 -11.70
C GLU A 53 11.87 -19.12 -11.50
N LYS A 54 12.33 -18.39 -12.52
CA LYS A 54 13.53 -17.55 -12.42
C LYS A 54 13.46 -16.57 -11.24
N VAL A 55 12.31 -15.92 -11.02
CA VAL A 55 12.13 -14.98 -9.90
C VAL A 55 12.16 -15.74 -8.57
N LEU A 56 11.46 -16.87 -8.47
CA LEU A 56 11.48 -17.71 -7.26
C LEU A 56 12.90 -18.19 -6.92
N ASN A 57 13.70 -18.52 -7.93
CA ASN A 57 15.04 -19.07 -7.74
C ASN A 57 16.11 -17.99 -7.49
N GLU A 58 16.01 -16.83 -8.15
CA GLU A 58 17.12 -15.85 -8.22
C GLU A 58 16.83 -14.50 -7.57
N ALA A 59 15.56 -14.14 -7.29
CA ALA A 59 15.25 -12.84 -6.73
C ALA A 59 15.83 -12.67 -5.32
N VAL A 60 16.66 -11.65 -5.15
CA VAL A 60 17.28 -11.29 -3.87
C VAL A 60 16.40 -10.28 -3.12
N GLY A 61 15.68 -9.43 -3.84
CA GLY A 61 14.70 -8.51 -3.29
C GLY A 61 13.36 -8.62 -4.00
N ALA A 62 12.29 -8.37 -3.27
CA ALA A 62 10.95 -8.25 -3.83
C ALA A 62 10.30 -6.94 -3.37
N MET A 63 9.57 -6.31 -4.29
CA MET A 63 8.65 -5.22 -4.02
C MET A 63 7.24 -5.74 -4.32
N MET A 64 6.27 -5.38 -3.49
CA MET A 64 4.88 -5.79 -3.72
C MET A 64 3.91 -4.76 -3.15
N TYR A 65 2.72 -4.68 -3.73
CA TYR A 65 1.55 -3.96 -3.27
C TYR A 65 0.70 -4.86 -2.36
N HIS A 66 -0.62 -4.59 -2.29
CA HIS A 66 -1.56 -5.26 -1.38
C HIS A 66 -2.37 -6.37 -2.08
N THR A 67 -2.11 -6.64 -3.37
CA THR A 67 -2.99 -7.50 -4.19
C THR A 67 -2.55 -8.96 -4.21
N ILE A 68 -1.29 -9.25 -3.89
CA ILE A 68 -0.79 -10.60 -3.63
C ILE A 68 -0.59 -10.84 -2.14
N THR A 69 -0.81 -12.08 -1.70
CA THR A 69 -0.55 -12.53 -0.32
C THR A 69 0.58 -13.55 -0.31
N LEU A 70 1.53 -13.42 0.60
CA LEU A 70 2.63 -14.37 0.79
C LEU A 70 2.50 -15.09 2.13
N THR A 71 2.00 -16.32 2.07
CA THR A 71 1.98 -17.24 3.22
C THR A 71 3.35 -17.85 3.46
N ARG A 72 3.53 -18.62 4.54
CA ARG A 72 4.75 -19.43 4.74
C ARG A 72 5.07 -20.31 3.52
N GLU A 73 4.09 -21.05 3.02
CA GLU A 73 4.28 -21.97 1.88
C GLU A 73 4.73 -21.21 0.62
N ASP A 74 4.28 -19.97 0.46
CA ASP A 74 4.72 -19.12 -0.64
C ASP A 74 6.14 -18.61 -0.44
N LEU A 75 6.48 -18.17 0.77
CA LEU A 75 7.82 -17.69 1.11
C LEU A 75 8.89 -18.79 0.94
N GLU A 76 8.57 -20.04 1.27
CA GLU A 76 9.46 -21.20 1.11
C GLU A 76 9.80 -21.53 -0.36
N LYS A 77 8.99 -21.04 -1.31
CA LYS A 77 9.29 -21.18 -2.75
C LYS A 77 10.48 -20.32 -3.17
N PHE A 78 10.71 -19.19 -2.49
CA PHE A 78 11.83 -18.31 -2.80
C PHE A 78 13.15 -18.87 -2.26
N LYS A 79 14.15 -19.02 -3.14
CA LYS A 79 15.43 -19.67 -2.79
C LYS A 79 16.55 -18.70 -2.45
N ALA A 80 16.44 -17.44 -2.90
CA ALA A 80 17.48 -16.41 -2.73
C ALA A 80 16.98 -15.13 -2.06
N LEU A 81 15.67 -15.04 -1.75
CA LEU A 81 15.05 -13.81 -1.28
C LEU A 81 15.59 -13.41 0.09
N ARG A 82 15.96 -12.14 0.24
CA ARG A 82 16.52 -11.58 1.48
C ARG A 82 15.70 -10.42 2.03
N VAL A 83 14.94 -9.74 1.18
CA VAL A 83 14.13 -8.59 1.58
C VAL A 83 12.85 -8.50 0.77
N ILE A 84 11.75 -8.20 1.45
CA ILE A 84 10.46 -7.82 0.87
C ILE A 84 10.17 -6.38 1.30
N VAL A 85 9.89 -5.51 0.34
CA VAL A 85 9.44 -4.14 0.58
C VAL A 85 7.99 -4.02 0.15
N ARG A 86 7.10 -3.82 1.12
CA ARG A 86 5.70 -3.45 0.87
C ARG A 86 5.63 -1.99 0.46
N ILE A 87 5.22 -1.75 -0.78
CA ILE A 87 4.85 -0.42 -1.28
C ILE A 87 3.48 -0.05 -0.68
N GLY A 88 3.53 0.52 0.51
CA GLY A 88 2.36 0.82 1.33
C GLY A 88 2.65 0.67 2.83
N SER A 89 1.71 1.08 3.68
CA SER A 89 1.88 1.00 5.14
C SER A 89 1.53 -0.38 5.71
N GLY A 90 0.47 -1.02 5.22
CA GLY A 90 0.04 -2.35 5.65
C GLY A 90 0.97 -3.46 5.17
N TYR A 91 1.16 -4.47 6.03
CA TYR A 91 2.02 -5.64 5.80
C TYR A 91 1.34 -6.94 6.26
N ASP A 92 0.03 -6.91 6.48
CA ASP A 92 -0.81 -8.05 6.86
C ASP A 92 -0.91 -9.13 5.77
N ASN A 93 -0.64 -8.76 4.51
CA ASN A 93 -0.58 -9.68 3.37
C ASN A 93 0.75 -10.45 3.26
N VAL A 94 1.63 -10.37 4.26
CA VAL A 94 2.86 -11.17 4.34
C VAL A 94 2.92 -11.84 5.70
N ASP A 95 3.18 -13.15 5.76
CA ASP A 95 3.51 -13.81 7.03
C ASP A 95 4.91 -13.36 7.49
N ILE A 96 4.96 -12.22 8.18
CA ILE A 96 6.21 -11.60 8.63
C ILE A 96 6.97 -12.47 9.63
N LYS A 97 6.29 -13.38 10.33
CA LYS A 97 6.93 -14.29 11.27
C LYS A 97 7.65 -15.40 10.50
N ALA A 98 6.98 -16.02 9.53
CA ALA A 98 7.61 -17.00 8.65
C ALA A 98 8.75 -16.37 7.84
N ALA A 99 8.57 -15.14 7.34
CA ALA A 99 9.63 -14.40 6.65
C ALA A 99 10.87 -14.25 7.54
N GLY A 100 10.70 -13.84 8.80
CA GLY A 100 11.79 -13.73 9.77
C GLY A 100 12.50 -15.06 10.06
N GLU A 101 11.75 -16.15 10.21
CA GLU A 101 12.31 -17.51 10.39
C GLU A 101 13.10 -18.00 9.17
N LEU A 102 12.70 -17.58 7.97
CA LEU A 102 13.37 -17.87 6.69
C LEU A 102 14.53 -16.91 6.38
N GLY A 103 14.82 -15.93 7.26
CA GLY A 103 15.90 -14.96 7.06
C GLY A 103 15.55 -13.84 6.06
N ILE A 104 14.27 -13.61 5.81
CA ILE A 104 13.74 -12.59 4.90
C ILE A 104 13.29 -11.38 5.72
N ALA A 105 13.94 -10.23 5.53
CA ALA A 105 13.49 -8.98 6.14
C ALA A 105 12.21 -8.46 5.45
N VAL A 106 11.25 -7.95 6.21
CA VAL A 106 10.05 -7.28 5.68
C VAL A 106 10.05 -5.81 6.07
N CYS A 107 9.93 -4.93 5.09
CA CYS A 107 9.86 -3.48 5.25
C CYS A 107 8.56 -2.93 4.67
N ASN A 108 8.13 -1.75 5.12
CA ASN A 108 6.97 -1.03 4.61
C ASN A 108 7.29 0.46 4.40
N ILE A 109 6.34 1.21 3.83
CA ILE A 109 6.42 2.67 3.65
C ILE A 109 5.32 3.32 4.50
N PRO A 110 5.55 3.58 5.81
CA PRO A 110 4.48 3.89 6.76
C PRO A 110 3.89 5.30 6.63
N SER A 111 4.52 6.18 5.86
CA SER A 111 4.13 7.60 5.72
C SER A 111 3.62 7.96 4.33
N ALA A 112 3.51 7.02 3.39
CA ALA A 112 3.25 7.33 1.98
C ALA A 112 1.93 8.05 1.70
N ALA A 113 0.87 7.73 2.47
CA ALA A 113 -0.48 8.19 2.20
C ALA A 113 -1.28 8.51 3.47
N VAL A 114 -0.61 8.98 4.54
CA VAL A 114 -1.27 9.23 5.84
C VAL A 114 -2.34 10.30 5.71
N GLU A 115 -2.00 11.42 5.07
CA GLU A 115 -2.91 12.57 4.91
C GLU A 115 -4.00 12.24 3.89
N GLU A 116 -3.66 11.59 2.76
CA GLU A 116 -4.61 11.19 1.73
C GLU A 116 -5.66 10.19 2.26
N THR A 117 -5.23 9.24 3.10
CA THR A 117 -6.15 8.31 3.76
C THR A 117 -7.03 9.03 4.78
N ALA A 118 -6.47 10.00 5.52
CA ALA A 118 -7.24 10.80 6.47
C ALA A 118 -8.28 11.68 5.78
N ASP A 119 -7.91 12.32 4.66
CA ASP A 119 -8.80 13.13 3.82
C ASP A 119 -9.92 12.28 3.25
N SER A 120 -9.61 11.10 2.72
CA SER A 120 -10.60 10.16 2.20
C SER A 120 -11.54 9.67 3.31
N THR A 121 -11.01 9.41 4.50
CA THR A 121 -11.81 9.00 5.67
C THR A 121 -12.79 10.11 6.07
N VAL A 122 -12.33 11.37 6.17
CA VAL A 122 -13.20 12.51 6.45
C VAL A 122 -14.22 12.71 5.34
N CYS A 123 -13.84 12.55 4.07
CA CYS A 123 -14.76 12.56 2.94
C CYS A 123 -15.88 11.53 3.11
N HIS A 124 -15.55 10.29 3.50
CA HIS A 124 -16.55 9.25 3.78
C HIS A 124 -17.45 9.61 4.95
N ILE A 125 -16.90 10.10 6.07
CA ILE A 125 -17.68 10.56 7.22
C ILE A 125 -18.68 11.64 6.79
N LEU A 126 -18.22 12.67 6.06
CA LEU A 126 -19.10 13.74 5.58
C LEU A 126 -20.13 13.22 4.57
N ASN A 127 -19.77 12.28 3.70
CA ASN A 127 -20.72 11.66 2.79
C ASN A 127 -21.84 10.92 3.53
N LEU A 128 -21.55 10.25 4.65
CA LEU A 128 -22.58 9.63 5.48
C LEU A 128 -23.48 10.68 6.14
N TYR A 129 -22.88 11.68 6.79
CA TYR A 129 -23.65 12.72 7.51
C TYR A 129 -24.47 13.61 6.57
N ARG A 130 -23.97 13.90 5.36
CA ARG A 130 -24.55 14.87 4.41
C ARG A 130 -25.22 14.22 3.20
N ARG A 131 -25.06 12.92 3.04
CA ARG A 131 -25.66 12.10 1.98
C ARG A 131 -25.27 12.51 0.56
N ASN A 132 -24.18 13.25 0.37
CA ASN A 132 -23.84 13.86 -0.91
C ASN A 132 -23.79 12.85 -2.07
N THR A 133 -23.09 11.73 -1.89
CA THR A 133 -23.00 10.69 -2.94
C THR A 133 -24.36 10.07 -3.27
N TRP A 134 -25.20 9.80 -2.26
CA TRP A 134 -26.55 9.27 -2.47
C TRP A 134 -27.48 10.27 -3.15
N LEU A 135 -27.38 11.55 -2.79
CA LEU A 135 -28.16 12.62 -3.44
C LEU A 135 -27.75 12.78 -4.91
N TYR A 136 -26.45 12.78 -5.19
CA TYR A 136 -25.94 12.79 -6.56
C TYR A 136 -26.45 11.58 -7.36
N GLN A 137 -26.41 10.39 -6.77
CA GLN A 137 -26.90 9.17 -7.40
C GLN A 137 -28.40 9.23 -7.69
N ALA A 138 -29.23 9.70 -6.74
CA ALA A 138 -30.67 9.85 -6.95
C ALA A 138 -31.00 10.79 -8.13
N LEU A 139 -30.25 11.88 -8.28
CA LEU A 139 -30.39 12.80 -9.42
C LEU A 139 -29.96 12.15 -10.74
N ARG A 140 -28.85 11.38 -10.72
CA ARG A 140 -28.40 10.58 -11.88
C ARG A 140 -29.43 9.54 -12.31
N GLU A 141 -30.14 8.95 -11.36
CA GLU A 141 -31.20 7.96 -11.57
C GLU A 141 -32.54 8.59 -12.00
N GLY A 142 -32.61 9.92 -12.10
CA GLY A 142 -33.76 10.64 -12.64
C GLY A 142 -34.78 11.10 -11.59
N THR A 143 -34.43 11.05 -10.30
CA THR A 143 -35.27 11.61 -9.24
C THR A 143 -35.42 13.11 -9.45
N ARG A 144 -36.67 13.59 -9.55
CA ARG A 144 -36.98 15.02 -9.68
C ARG A 144 -37.32 15.60 -8.32
N VAL A 145 -36.61 16.64 -7.92
CA VAL A 145 -36.76 17.30 -6.63
C VAL A 145 -37.13 18.76 -6.91
N GLN A 146 -38.40 19.12 -6.70
CA GLN A 146 -38.96 20.44 -7.00
C GLN A 146 -39.51 21.15 -5.76
N SER A 147 -40.06 20.41 -4.79
CA SER A 147 -40.61 20.98 -3.56
C SER A 147 -39.69 20.79 -2.35
N VAL A 148 -39.93 21.57 -1.30
CA VAL A 148 -39.18 21.48 -0.03
C VAL A 148 -39.41 20.13 0.65
N GLU A 149 -40.60 19.56 0.52
CA GLU A 149 -40.95 18.23 1.05
C GLU A 149 -40.12 17.15 0.37
N GLN A 150 -39.97 17.22 -0.96
CA GLN A 150 -39.14 16.28 -1.72
C GLN A 150 -37.66 16.41 -1.35
N ILE A 151 -37.16 17.63 -1.10
CA ILE A 151 -35.79 17.84 -0.60
C ILE A 151 -35.59 17.13 0.75
N ARG A 152 -36.55 17.29 1.68
CA ARG A 152 -36.47 16.63 3.00
C ARG A 152 -36.54 15.12 2.89
N GLU A 153 -37.37 14.60 1.99
CA GLU A 153 -37.54 13.17 1.77
C GLU A 153 -36.26 12.54 1.18
N VAL A 154 -35.72 13.11 0.09
CA VAL A 154 -34.54 12.56 -0.59
C VAL A 154 -33.26 12.72 0.26
N ALA A 155 -33.18 13.78 1.06
CA ALA A 155 -32.07 14.02 2.00
C ALA A 155 -32.33 13.45 3.40
N SER A 156 -33.39 12.66 3.58
CA SER A 156 -33.77 12.11 4.88
C SER A 156 -32.61 11.33 5.52
N GLY A 157 -32.40 11.55 6.82
CA GLY A 157 -31.28 11.01 7.58
C GLY A 157 -29.98 11.83 7.51
N ALA A 158 -29.93 12.93 6.75
CA ALA A 158 -28.80 13.85 6.82
C ALA A 158 -28.77 14.54 8.19
N ALA A 159 -27.73 14.31 9.01
CA ALA A 159 -27.65 14.80 10.39
C ALA A 159 -26.65 15.95 10.61
N ARG A 160 -26.93 16.80 11.60
CA ARG A 160 -25.98 17.83 12.07
C ARG A 160 -24.77 17.14 12.71
N ILE A 161 -23.56 17.58 12.35
CA ILE A 161 -22.30 17.00 12.84
C ILE A 161 -21.89 17.52 14.22
N ARG A 162 -22.03 18.84 14.46
CA ARG A 162 -21.57 19.45 15.71
C ARG A 162 -22.25 18.79 16.92
N GLY A 163 -21.44 18.28 17.84
CA GLY A 163 -21.88 17.61 19.07
C GLY A 163 -21.93 16.09 18.99
N GLU A 164 -21.70 15.52 17.81
CA GLU A 164 -21.57 14.07 17.63
C GLU A 164 -20.21 13.57 18.14
N THR A 165 -20.15 12.31 18.59
CA THR A 165 -18.90 11.68 19.03
C THR A 165 -18.33 10.82 17.90
N LEU A 166 -17.07 11.05 17.50
CA LEU A 166 -16.38 10.22 16.51
C LEU A 166 -15.43 9.24 17.19
N GLY A 167 -15.84 7.97 17.28
CA GLY A 167 -15.01 6.89 17.80
C GLY A 167 -13.95 6.43 16.79
N LEU A 168 -12.66 6.55 17.14
CA LEU A 168 -11.54 6.06 16.33
C LEU A 168 -10.93 4.80 16.95
N ILE A 169 -11.09 3.66 16.29
CA ILE A 169 -10.47 2.39 16.70
C ILE A 169 -9.11 2.27 16.00
N GLY A 170 -8.05 2.48 16.78
CA GLY A 170 -6.68 2.62 16.29
C GLY A 170 -6.28 4.09 16.16
N PHE A 171 -5.30 4.51 16.97
CA PHE A 171 -4.87 5.91 17.09
C PHE A 171 -3.41 6.13 16.69
N GLY A 172 -3.00 5.47 15.59
CA GLY A 172 -1.71 5.69 14.93
C GLY A 172 -1.72 6.94 14.04
N ARG A 173 -0.82 6.97 13.05
CA ARG A 173 -0.62 8.11 12.12
C ARG A 173 -1.93 8.62 11.51
N THR A 174 -2.68 7.73 10.85
CA THR A 174 -3.94 8.08 10.17
C THR A 174 -5.04 8.45 11.17
N GLY A 175 -5.19 7.72 12.27
CA GLY A 175 -6.18 8.03 13.30
C GLY A 175 -5.98 9.42 13.91
N GLN A 176 -4.72 9.80 14.18
CA GLN A 176 -4.37 11.14 14.64
C GLN A 176 -4.67 12.21 13.58
N ALA A 177 -4.30 11.97 12.32
CA ALA A 177 -4.57 12.89 11.21
C ALA A 177 -6.09 13.12 11.00
N VAL A 178 -6.91 12.07 11.14
CA VAL A 178 -8.38 12.17 11.13
C VAL A 178 -8.88 12.99 12.31
N ALA A 179 -8.39 12.72 13.53
CA ALA A 179 -8.83 13.45 14.73
C ALA A 179 -8.55 14.95 14.65
N VAL A 180 -7.39 15.35 14.12
CA VAL A 180 -7.06 16.77 13.91
C VAL A 180 -8.08 17.45 13.01
N ARG A 181 -8.46 16.80 11.89
CA ARG A 181 -9.44 17.31 10.94
C ARG A 181 -10.86 17.32 11.51
N ALA A 182 -11.27 16.22 12.14
CA ALA A 182 -12.63 16.03 12.65
C ALA A 182 -13.02 17.10 13.70
N LYS A 183 -12.06 17.57 14.51
CA LYS A 183 -12.27 18.65 15.48
C LYS A 183 -12.84 19.93 14.86
N ALA A 184 -12.41 20.28 13.65
CA ALA A 184 -12.88 21.50 12.97
C ALA A 184 -14.38 21.42 12.60
N PHE A 185 -14.93 20.21 12.46
CA PHE A 185 -16.36 19.98 12.20
C PHE A 185 -17.21 19.97 13.49
N GLY A 186 -16.57 20.00 14.66
CA GLY A 186 -17.23 19.98 15.97
C GLY A 186 -17.59 18.59 16.48
N PHE A 187 -16.87 17.56 16.03
CA PHE A 187 -16.90 16.22 16.65
C PHE A 187 -16.23 16.24 18.02
N SER A 188 -16.76 15.42 18.94
CA SER A 188 -16.11 15.04 20.21
C SER A 188 -15.26 13.78 20.04
#